data_AF-A0A1V4X537-F1
#
_entry.id   AF-A0A1V4X537-F1
#
_cell.length_a   1.000
_cell.length_b   1.000
_cell.length_c   1.000
_cell.angle_alpha   90.00
_cell.angle_beta   90.00
_cell.angle_gamma   90.00
#
_symmetry.space_group_name_H-M   'P 1'
#
loop_
_entity.id
_entity.type
_entity.pdbx_description
1 polymer ?
#
loop_
_entity_poly.entity_id
_entity_poly.type
_entity_poly.pdbx_seq_one_letter_code
_entity_poly.pdbx_strand_id
1 'polypeptide(L)'
;MQIPANTYPWQPQAVSTVAVKAVLISYDFRGSNCENVGKVAKIVHDNLDWLKANGHPKWKTVDLNAPLKGWEQYDCVTKVIQPARRRAPEKPRAVNPVLDAIKKMFSE
;
A
#
# COMPACT_ATOMS: atom_id res chain seq x y z
N MET A 1 -27.56 -7.77 2.02
CA MET A 1 -27.33 -6.50 1.29
C MET A 1 -28.48 -6.35 0.30
N GLN A 2 -28.73 -5.16 -0.25
CA GLN A 2 -29.73 -5.01 -1.30
C GLN A 2 -29.14 -4.23 -2.47
N ILE A 3 -29.57 -4.59 -3.67
CA ILE A 3 -29.48 -3.70 -4.83
C ILE A 3 -30.70 -2.78 -4.75
N PRO A 4 -30.53 -1.45 -4.61
CA PRO A 4 -31.66 -0.52 -4.52
C PRO A 4 -32.60 -0.60 -5.73
N ALA A 5 -33.87 -0.25 -5.53
CA ALA A 5 -34.83 -0.12 -6.62
C ALA A 5 -34.32 0.85 -7.70
N ASN A 6 -34.61 0.56 -8.97
CA ASN A 6 -34.21 1.36 -10.13
C ASN A 6 -32.70 1.52 -10.31
N THR A 7 -31.88 0.65 -9.73
CA THR A 7 -30.44 0.59 -10.07
C THR A 7 -30.24 0.21 -11.54
N TYR A 8 -31.12 -0.66 -12.06
CA TYR A 8 -31.23 -0.98 -13.48
C TYR A 8 -32.63 -0.61 -14.01
N PRO A 9 -32.76 -0.16 -15.27
CA PRO A 9 -34.07 0.24 -15.83
C PRO A 9 -35.14 -0.85 -15.76
N TRP A 10 -34.74 -2.12 -15.83
CA TRP A 10 -35.64 -3.29 -15.79
C TRP A 10 -35.92 -3.80 -14.37
N GLN A 11 -35.36 -3.19 -13.33
CA GLN A 11 -35.43 -3.64 -11.94
C GLN A 11 -36.14 -2.59 -11.07
N PRO A 12 -37.49 -2.52 -11.08
CA PRO A 12 -38.25 -1.47 -10.39
C PRO A 12 -38.31 -1.63 -8.86
N GLN A 13 -38.08 -2.84 -8.35
CA GLN A 13 -38.14 -3.16 -6.92
C GLN A 13 -36.76 -3.49 -6.39
N ALA A 14 -36.47 -3.15 -5.13
CA ALA A 14 -35.21 -3.51 -4.49
C ALA A 14 -35.03 -5.04 -4.44
N VAL A 15 -33.80 -5.51 -4.67
CA VAL A 15 -33.48 -6.95 -4.70
C VAL A 15 -32.59 -7.30 -3.53
N SER A 16 -33.07 -8.20 -2.67
CA SER A 16 -32.27 -8.77 -1.58
C SER A 16 -31.28 -9.78 -2.14
N THR A 17 -30.00 -9.59 -1.80
CA THR A 17 -28.91 -10.43 -2.32
C THR A 17 -27.70 -10.43 -1.39
N VAL A 18 -26.69 -11.20 -1.78
CA VAL A 18 -25.38 -11.25 -1.16
C VAL A 18 -24.37 -10.41 -1.96
N ALA A 19 -23.30 -9.99 -1.30
CA ALA A 19 -22.22 -9.28 -1.95
C ALA A 19 -20.87 -9.85 -1.54
N VAL A 20 -19.93 -9.81 -2.47
CA VAL A 20 -18.53 -10.16 -2.27
C VAL A 20 -17.68 -8.90 -2.19
N LYS A 21 -16.50 -9.01 -1.57
CA LYS A 21 -15.49 -7.94 -1.58
C LYS A 21 -14.67 -8.05 -2.86
N ALA A 22 -14.40 -6.90 -3.49
CA ALA A 22 -13.45 -6.81 -4.59
C ALA A 22 -12.08 -6.40 -4.04
N VAL A 23 -11.03 -7.06 -4.53
CA VAL A 23 -9.63 -6.80 -4.14
C VAL A 23 -8.78 -6.75 -5.40
N LEU A 24 -7.81 -5.83 -5.44
CA LEU A 24 -6.79 -5.77 -6.49
C LEU A 24 -5.56 -6.50 -5.99
N ILE A 25 -5.20 -7.60 -6.66
CA ILE A 25 -4.12 -8.49 -6.26
C ILE A 25 -3.21 -8.73 -7.47
N SER A 26 -1.91 -8.82 -7.20
CA SER A 26 -0.90 -9.33 -8.13
C SER A 26 -0.27 -10.59 -7.54
N TYR A 27 0.38 -11.41 -8.37
CA TYR A 27 1.05 -12.65 -7.98
C TYR A 27 2.41 -12.76 -8.67
N ASP A 28 3.29 -13.60 -8.10
CA ASP A 28 4.61 -13.97 -8.63
C ASP A 28 5.50 -12.81 -9.10
N PHE A 29 5.46 -11.71 -8.35
CA PHE A 29 6.34 -10.57 -8.60
C PHE A 29 7.55 -10.64 -7.67
N ARG A 30 8.74 -10.77 -8.25
CA ARG A 30 10.02 -10.77 -7.52
C ARG A 30 10.97 -9.73 -8.13
N GLY A 31 11.96 -9.31 -7.35
CA GLY A 31 12.95 -8.33 -7.79
C GLY A 31 12.29 -7.05 -8.35
N SER A 32 12.70 -6.65 -9.54
CA SER A 32 12.22 -5.45 -10.23
C SER A 32 10.70 -5.44 -10.47
N ASN A 33 10.05 -6.60 -10.61
CA ASN A 33 8.60 -6.66 -10.76
C ASN A 33 7.88 -6.22 -9.47
N CYS A 34 8.43 -6.52 -8.30
CA CYS A 34 7.90 -6.02 -7.02
C CYS A 34 7.98 -4.49 -6.98
N GLU A 35 9.09 -3.91 -7.44
CA GLU A 35 9.24 -2.45 -7.49
C GLU A 35 8.21 -1.80 -8.40
N ASN A 36 7.90 -2.41 -9.55
CA ASN A 36 6.88 -1.91 -10.46
C ASN A 36 5.47 -2.00 -9.85
N VAL A 37 5.16 -3.10 -9.15
CA VAL A 37 3.93 -3.21 -8.35
C VAL A 37 3.85 -2.11 -7.30
N GLY A 38 4.96 -1.86 -6.58
CA GLY A 38 5.08 -0.75 -5.63
C GLY A 38 4.79 0.62 -6.27
N LYS A 39 5.36 0.89 -7.47
CA LYS A 39 5.08 2.14 -8.20
C LYS A 39 3.59 2.30 -8.53
N VAL A 40 2.94 1.25 -9.03
CA VAL A 40 1.49 1.29 -9.30
C VAL A 40 0.71 1.56 -8.01
N ALA A 41 1.05 0.85 -6.93
CA ALA A 41 0.40 1.02 -5.63
C ALA A 41 0.57 2.46 -5.10
N LYS A 42 1.76 3.04 -5.24
CA LYS A 42 2.04 4.43 -4.87
C LYS A 42 1.22 5.42 -5.69
N ILE A 43 1.16 5.25 -7.03
CA ILE A 43 0.38 6.14 -7.90
C ILE A 43 -1.10 6.12 -7.50
N VAL A 44 -1.67 4.93 -7.27
CA VAL A 44 -3.07 4.79 -6.84
C VAL A 44 -3.29 5.42 -5.47
N HIS A 45 -2.41 5.15 -4.51
CA HIS A 45 -2.49 5.69 -3.16
C HIS A 45 -2.44 7.23 -3.14
N ASP A 46 -1.43 7.81 -3.79
CA ASP A 46 -1.19 9.27 -3.79
C ASP A 46 -2.31 10.04 -4.52
N ASN A 47 -3.04 9.38 -5.43
CA ASN A 47 -4.13 9.98 -6.20
C ASN A 47 -5.52 9.49 -5.77
N LEU A 48 -5.64 8.83 -4.61
CA LEU A 48 -6.92 8.28 -4.17
C LEU A 48 -8.00 9.35 -4.02
N ASP A 49 -7.65 10.54 -3.53
CA ASP A 49 -8.61 11.65 -3.39
C ASP A 49 -9.10 12.15 -4.75
N TRP A 50 -8.20 12.24 -5.73
CA TRP A 50 -8.57 12.56 -7.10
C TRP A 50 -9.50 11.50 -7.69
N LEU A 51 -9.23 10.21 -7.46
CA LEU A 51 -10.07 9.10 -7.89
C LEU A 51 -11.46 9.11 -7.23
N LYS A 52 -11.54 9.48 -5.94
CA LYS A 52 -12.81 9.64 -5.23
C LYS A 52 -13.65 10.81 -5.76
N ALA A 53 -12.99 11.89 -6.18
CA ALA A 53 -13.64 13.09 -6.70
C ALA A 53 -14.05 12.96 -8.18
N ASN A 54 -13.18 12.41 -9.02
CA ASN A 54 -13.31 12.45 -10.48
C ASN A 54 -13.47 11.07 -11.14
N GLY A 55 -13.16 9.99 -10.42
CA GLY A 55 -13.25 8.63 -10.94
C GLY A 55 -14.66 8.04 -10.84
N HIS A 56 -14.77 6.76 -11.19
CA HIS A 56 -15.99 5.98 -11.02
C HIS A 56 -16.52 6.08 -9.56
N PRO A 57 -17.84 6.25 -9.32
CA PRO A 57 -18.40 6.47 -7.97
C PRO A 57 -18.00 5.42 -6.92
N LYS A 58 -17.64 4.21 -7.37
CA LYS A 58 -17.15 3.13 -6.50
C LYS A 58 -15.90 3.52 -5.70
N TRP A 59 -15.04 4.40 -6.21
CA TRP A 59 -13.82 4.86 -5.52
C TRP A 59 -14.11 5.49 -4.15
N LYS A 60 -15.29 6.11 -3.96
CA LYS A 60 -15.73 6.65 -2.67
C LYS A 60 -15.84 5.59 -1.57
N THR A 61 -15.99 4.32 -1.96
CA THR A 61 -16.12 3.17 -1.05
C THR A 61 -14.84 2.33 -0.95
N VAL A 62 -13.78 2.71 -1.68
CA VAL A 62 -12.51 1.98 -1.66
C VAL A 62 -11.71 2.37 -0.41
N ASP A 63 -11.32 1.35 0.35
CA ASP A 63 -10.41 1.47 1.48
C ASP A 63 -9.15 0.64 1.20
N LEU A 64 -8.02 1.32 0.97
CA LEU A 64 -6.73 0.69 0.67
C LEU A 64 -6.06 0.09 1.92
N ASN A 65 -6.55 0.40 3.12
CA ASN A 65 -6.04 -0.12 4.39
C ASN A 65 -6.91 -1.25 4.96
N ALA A 66 -7.96 -1.66 4.23
CA ALA A 66 -8.85 -2.71 4.66
C ALA A 66 -8.08 -4.02 4.90
N PRO A 67 -8.17 -4.62 6.11
CA PRO A 67 -7.48 -5.88 6.38
C PRO A 67 -8.12 -7.03 5.60
N LEU A 68 -7.29 -7.86 4.97
CA LEU A 68 -7.71 -9.08 4.28
C LEU A 68 -7.20 -10.29 5.05
N LYS A 69 -8.11 -11.11 5.58
CA LYS A 69 -7.75 -12.30 6.36
C LYS A 69 -6.93 -13.26 5.48
N GLY A 70 -5.72 -13.60 5.92
CA GLY A 70 -4.80 -14.48 5.20
C GLY A 70 -4.05 -13.83 4.04
N TRP A 71 -4.15 -12.50 3.88
CA TRP A 71 -3.45 -11.74 2.85
C TRP A 71 -2.73 -10.55 3.48
N GLU A 72 -1.41 -10.67 3.57
CA GLU A 72 -0.56 -9.56 4.01
C GLU A 72 -0.10 -8.74 2.81
N GLN A 73 -0.02 -7.41 2.98
CA GLN A 73 0.54 -6.56 1.94
C GLN A 73 2.04 -6.82 1.79
N TYR A 74 2.48 -7.01 0.56
CA TYR A 74 3.89 -7.24 0.28
C TYR A 74 4.75 -6.01 0.60
N ASP A 75 5.98 -6.28 1.01
CA ASP A 75 7.00 -5.29 1.35
C ASP A 75 7.15 -4.14 0.34
N CYS A 76 7.14 -4.43 -0.96
CA CYS A 76 7.32 -3.40 -1.98
C CYS A 76 6.13 -2.42 -2.08
N VAL A 77 4.97 -2.77 -1.54
CA VAL A 77 3.81 -1.88 -1.41
C VAL A 77 3.88 -1.12 -0.09
N THR A 78 4.13 -1.81 1.03
CA THR A 78 4.16 -1.18 2.36
C THR A 78 5.27 -0.14 2.47
N LYS A 79 6.45 -0.39 1.87
CA LYS A 79 7.60 0.53 1.85
C LYS A 79 7.33 1.86 1.17
N VAL A 80 6.43 1.90 0.18
CA VAL A 80 6.17 3.10 -0.63
C VAL A 80 4.92 3.86 -0.21
N ILE A 81 3.97 3.18 0.46
CA ILE A 81 2.72 3.75 0.96
C ILE A 81 2.89 4.30 2.38
N GLN A 82 3.62 3.60 3.25
CA GLN A 82 3.87 4.15 4.58
C GLN A 82 4.82 5.34 4.44
N PRO A 83 4.49 6.52 5.01
CA PRO A 83 5.49 7.56 5.14
C PRO A 83 6.66 6.92 5.88
N ALA A 84 7.87 7.10 5.35
CA ALA A 84 9.07 6.72 6.09
C ALA A 84 8.84 7.26 7.50
N ARG A 85 8.65 6.37 8.50
CA ARG A 85 8.77 6.78 9.90
C ARG A 85 10.06 7.56 9.87
N ARG A 86 10.01 8.89 10.10
CA ARG A 86 11.22 9.69 10.23
C ARG A 86 12.07 8.85 11.14
N ARG A 87 13.13 8.21 10.63
CA ARG A 87 14.03 7.47 11.49
C ARG A 87 14.41 8.54 12.49
N ALA A 88 14.03 8.38 13.76
CA ALA A 88 14.58 9.23 14.80
C ALA A 88 16.07 9.25 14.50
N PRO A 89 16.69 10.44 14.35
CA PRO A 89 18.07 10.54 13.89
C PRO A 89 18.86 9.47 14.62
N GLU A 90 19.39 8.52 13.85
CA GLU A 90 20.07 7.37 14.42
C GLU A 90 21.14 7.97 15.33
N LYS A 91 21.04 7.74 16.66
CA LYS A 91 22.06 8.24 17.58
C LYS A 91 23.40 7.90 16.96
N PRO A 92 24.34 8.87 16.83
CA PRO A 92 25.61 8.61 16.18
C PRO A 92 26.15 7.29 16.69
N ARG A 93 26.22 6.29 15.80
CA ARG A 93 26.78 4.99 16.18
C ARG A 93 28.17 5.32 16.68
N ALA A 94 28.44 4.99 17.95
CA ALA A 94 29.75 5.16 18.53
C ALA A 94 30.77 4.61 17.52
N VAL A 95 31.79 5.43 17.22
CA VAL A 95 32.83 5.12 16.24
C VAL A 95 33.27 3.67 16.46
N ASN A 96 33.24 2.88 15.39
CA ASN A 96 33.56 1.46 15.47
C ASN A 96 34.95 1.30 16.09
N PRO A 97 35.10 0.60 17.24
CA PRO A 97 36.38 0.53 17.97
C PRO A 97 37.52 -0.06 17.12
N VAL A 98 37.18 -0.79 16.05
CA VAL A 98 38.15 -1.32 15.09
C VAL A 98 38.77 -0.20 14.23
N LEU A 99 38.02 0.85 13.88
CA LEU A 99 38.54 1.99 13.10
C LEU A 99 39.57 2.80 13.91
N ASP A 100 39.37 2.94 15.21
CA ASP A 100 40.32 3.64 16.08
C ASP A 100 41.59 2.81 16.31
N ALA A 101 41.45 1.49 16.46
CA ALA A 101 42.58 0.58 16.53
C ALA A 101 43.42 0.62 15.25
N ILE A 102 42.77 0.61 14.08
CA ILE A 102 43.44 0.70 12.78
C ILE A 102 44.19 2.02 12.62
N LYS A 103 43.57 3.15 12.95
CA LYS A 103 44.24 4.46 12.87
C LYS A 103 45.47 4.52 13.76
N LYS A 104 45.39 3.96 14.97
CA LYS A 104 46.52 3.94 15.91
C LYS A 104 47.68 3.09 15.41
N MET A 105 47.42 2.00 14.69
CA MET A 105 48.47 1.18 14.07
C MET A 105 49.17 1.85 12.87
N PHE A 106 48.51 2.81 12.22
CA PHE A 106 49.07 3.53 11.05
C PHE A 106 49.58 4.94 11.40
N SER A 107 49.61 5.31 12.68
CA SER A 107 50.15 6.59 13.17
C SER A 107 51.40 6.43 14.06
N GLU A 108 52.01 5.24 14.05
CA GLU A 108 53.39 4.99 14.47
C GLU A 108 54.30 4.78 13.26
#